data_AF-A0A363T4P2-F1
#
_entry.id   AF-A0A363T4P2-F1
#
_cell.length_a   1.000
_cell.length_b   1.000
_cell.length_c   1.000
_cell.angle_alpha   90.00
_cell.angle_beta   90.00
_cell.angle_gamma   90.00
#
_symmetry.space_group_name_H-M   'P 1'
#
loop_
_entity.id
_entity.type
_entity.pdbx_description
1 polymer ?
#
loop_
_entity_poly.entity_id
_entity_poly.type
_entity_poly.pdbx_seq_one_letter_code
_entity_poly.pdbx_strand_id
1 'polypeptide(L)'
;MTSKLIQSIRLYIRQETSHVRWQRMWICALTGILAASIFTWTMSTINLITLPSQRLGMDWPRLWFYWGGLSIIAGMEGLFVGWFTEDYEGITFGWVPVELLLLLGYFFYISSVTTDPIIASISIIGLLEATGAFIIFAVILRLIANKFIKYYLEGKTGRGQRTLAFTAGIIFLIILIGSLARYDVSVVKILRSLNQSMAGVTTDPSLETRLPMETVPELRSHLGKPYKIYPRPDTAAVGTYVFAVIFHDGFSFSCRISVTESRPDIYFNDCNQGANLSFP
;
A
#
# COMPACT_ATOMS: atom_id res chain seq x y z
N MET A 1 29.25 -25.97 14.89
CA MET A 1 28.00 -25.21 15.12
C MET A 1 26.92 -25.55 14.09
N THR A 2 27.29 -25.74 12.81
CA THR A 2 26.40 -26.16 11.71
C THR A 2 25.67 -27.50 11.91
N SER A 3 26.28 -28.51 12.54
CA SER A 3 25.63 -29.82 12.73
C SER A 3 24.41 -29.79 13.64
N LYS A 4 24.47 -29.03 14.75
CA LYS A 4 23.36 -28.87 15.72
C LYS A 4 22.16 -28.14 15.10
N LEU A 5 22.44 -27.12 14.26
CA LEU A 5 21.39 -26.37 13.57
C LEU A 5 20.65 -27.26 12.55
N ILE A 6 21.38 -28.02 11.74
CA ILE A 6 20.82 -28.96 10.77
C ILE A 6 20.00 -30.06 11.46
N GLN A 7 20.47 -30.56 12.61
CA GLN A 7 19.75 -31.56 13.39
C GLN A 7 18.44 -31.01 13.96
N SER A 8 18.45 -29.77 14.45
CA SER A 8 17.26 -29.08 14.97
C SER A 8 16.23 -28.85 13.85
N ILE A 9 16.66 -28.39 12.68
CA ILE A 9 15.79 -28.22 11.50
C ILE A 9 15.17 -29.56 11.08
N ARG A 10 15.94 -30.66 11.06
CA ARG A 10 15.42 -31.99 10.72
C ARG A 10 14.40 -32.50 11.72
N LEU A 11 14.63 -32.27 13.02
CA LEU A 11 13.67 -32.64 14.07
C LEU A 11 12.36 -31.84 13.89
N TYR A 12 12.47 -30.54 13.64
CA TYR A 12 11.33 -29.68 13.33
C TYR A 12 10.53 -30.16 12.11
N ILE A 13 11.21 -30.49 11.01
CA ILE A 13 10.56 -30.99 9.79
C ILE A 13 9.83 -32.32 10.03
N ARG A 14 10.17 -33.10 11.06
CA ARG A 14 9.50 -34.39 11.34
C ARG A 14 8.34 -34.32 12.34
N GLN A 15 8.09 -33.18 12.98
CA GLN A 15 7.04 -33.07 14.01
C GLN A 15 5.60 -33.21 13.47
N GLU A 16 5.36 -32.83 12.22
CA GLU A 16 4.01 -32.81 11.63
C GLU A 16 3.97 -33.52 10.28
N THR A 17 2.80 -34.07 9.92
CA THR A 17 2.59 -34.69 8.60
C THR A 17 2.49 -33.61 7.52
N SER A 18 2.93 -33.95 6.30
CA SER A 18 2.88 -33.04 5.14
C SER A 18 1.48 -32.49 4.87
N HIS A 19 0.44 -33.31 5.07
CA HIS A 19 -0.94 -32.92 4.87
C HIS A 19 -1.39 -31.80 5.82
N VAL A 20 -1.07 -31.90 7.12
CA VAL A 20 -1.42 -30.87 8.12
C VAL A 20 -0.74 -29.54 7.80
N ARG A 21 0.53 -29.58 7.40
CA ARG A 21 1.26 -28.39 6.97
C ARG A 21 0.63 -27.74 5.76
N TRP A 22 0.34 -28.54 4.73
CA TRP A 22 -0.27 -28.05 3.50
C TRP A 22 -1.62 -27.34 3.73
N GLN A 23 -2.46 -27.92 4.59
CA GLN A 23 -3.73 -27.28 4.96
C GLN A 23 -3.52 -25.92 5.64
N ARG A 24 -2.59 -25.84 6.59
CA ARG A 24 -2.25 -24.58 7.27
C ARG A 24 -1.68 -23.54 6.32
N MET A 25 -0.76 -23.94 5.45
CA MET A 25 -0.17 -23.06 4.43
C MET A 25 -1.24 -22.43 3.54
N TRP A 26 -2.17 -23.22 3.01
CA TRP A 26 -3.24 -22.69 2.16
C TRP A 26 -4.14 -21.71 2.88
N ILE A 27 -4.50 -22.00 4.13
CA ILE A 27 -5.33 -21.09 4.94
C ILE A 27 -4.58 -19.78 5.22
N CYS A 28 -3.30 -19.86 5.60
CA CYS A 28 -2.46 -18.67 5.78
C CYS A 28 -2.31 -17.87 4.48
N ALA A 29 -2.14 -18.53 3.34
CA ALA A 29 -2.03 -17.87 2.03
C ALA A 29 -3.32 -17.14 1.64
N LEU A 30 -4.47 -17.81 1.77
CA LEU A 30 -5.78 -17.21 1.46
C LEU A 30 -6.12 -16.06 2.40
N THR A 31 -5.79 -16.18 3.69
CA THR A 31 -5.99 -15.09 4.65
C THR A 31 -5.05 -13.91 4.39
N GLY A 32 -3.80 -14.16 3.99
CA GLY A 32 -2.88 -13.13 3.51
C GLY A 32 -3.40 -12.39 2.29
N ILE A 33 -3.86 -13.11 1.26
CA ILE A 33 -4.48 -12.52 0.05
C ILE A 33 -5.70 -11.66 0.41
N LEU A 34 -6.58 -12.18 1.27
CA LEU A 34 -7.77 -11.46 1.72
C LEU A 34 -7.40 -10.18 2.50
N ALA A 35 -6.42 -10.27 3.39
CA ALA A 35 -5.95 -9.12 4.16
C ALA A 35 -5.35 -8.04 3.26
N ALA A 36 -4.47 -8.42 2.32
CA ALA A 36 -3.90 -7.52 1.31
C ALA A 36 -4.99 -6.87 0.45
N SER A 37 -6.02 -7.65 0.08
CA SER A 37 -7.17 -7.14 -0.66
C SER A 37 -7.93 -6.08 0.13
N ILE A 38 -8.34 -6.38 1.36
CA ILE A 38 -9.07 -5.42 2.21
C ILE A 38 -8.23 -4.15 2.43
N PHE A 39 -6.94 -4.32 2.71
CA PHE A 39 -6.02 -3.21 2.94
C PHE A 39 -5.89 -2.30 1.70
N THR A 40 -5.56 -2.86 0.54
CA THR A 40 -5.40 -2.10 -0.72
C THR A 40 -6.68 -1.36 -1.10
N TRP A 41 -7.84 -2.03 -1.05
CA TRP A 41 -9.12 -1.40 -1.34
C TRP A 41 -9.44 -0.27 -0.35
N THR A 42 -9.18 -0.47 0.94
CA THR A 42 -9.40 0.58 1.95
C THR A 42 -8.49 1.79 1.68
N MET A 43 -7.20 1.56 1.46
CA MET A 43 -6.22 2.61 1.15
C MET A 43 -6.60 3.40 -0.09
N SER A 44 -7.07 2.75 -1.15
CA SER A 44 -7.45 3.41 -2.40
C SER A 44 -8.80 4.14 -2.34
N THR A 45 -9.69 3.78 -1.41
CA THR A 45 -11.04 4.36 -1.32
C THR A 45 -11.22 5.35 -0.18
N ILE A 46 -10.42 5.29 0.89
CA ILE A 46 -10.61 6.13 2.08
C ILE A 46 -10.58 7.63 1.75
N ASN A 47 -9.70 8.07 0.86
CA ASN A 47 -9.61 9.47 0.45
C ASN A 47 -10.79 9.88 -0.45
N LEU A 48 -11.29 8.98 -1.31
CA LEU A 48 -12.49 9.23 -2.12
C LEU A 48 -13.74 9.41 -1.24
N ILE A 49 -13.87 8.58 -0.20
CA ILE A 49 -15.01 8.60 0.72
C ILE A 49 -14.94 9.81 1.67
N THR A 50 -13.76 10.12 2.21
CA THR A 50 -13.61 11.16 3.23
C THR A 50 -13.42 12.57 2.67
N LEU A 51 -13.12 12.71 1.37
CA LEU A 51 -12.91 14.01 0.69
C LEU A 51 -13.80 14.16 -0.56
N PRO A 52 -15.13 14.01 -0.46
CA PRO A 52 -16.03 13.94 -1.62
C PRO A 52 -16.05 15.23 -2.45
N SER A 53 -15.74 16.39 -1.83
CA SER A 53 -15.76 17.68 -2.51
C SER A 53 -14.51 17.95 -3.37
N GLN A 54 -13.47 17.12 -3.28
CA GLN A 54 -12.16 17.39 -3.88
C GLN A 54 -11.96 16.77 -5.28
N ARG A 55 -13.04 16.31 -5.92
CA ARG A 55 -13.05 15.74 -7.28
C ARG A 55 -11.94 14.69 -7.49
N LEU A 56 -11.70 13.87 -6.48
CA LEU A 56 -10.65 12.85 -6.54
C LEU A 56 -11.03 11.73 -7.50
N GLY A 57 -10.05 11.29 -8.29
CA GLY A 57 -10.17 10.13 -9.18
C GLY A 57 -9.59 8.87 -8.57
N MET A 58 -10.04 7.72 -9.09
CA MET A 58 -9.48 6.41 -8.77
C MET A 58 -8.58 5.95 -9.90
N ASP A 59 -7.30 5.75 -9.62
CA ASP A 59 -6.32 5.21 -10.56
C ASP A 59 -6.48 3.69 -10.63
N TRP A 60 -7.36 3.23 -11.53
CA TRP A 60 -7.69 1.82 -11.66
C TRP A 60 -6.50 0.94 -12.06
N PRO A 61 -5.69 1.28 -13.10
CA PRO A 61 -4.52 0.48 -13.44
C PRO A 61 -3.60 0.30 -12.25
N ARG A 62 -3.26 1.39 -11.55
CA ARG A 62 -2.40 1.32 -10.38
C ARG A 62 -3.00 0.49 -9.26
N LEU A 63 -4.31 0.63 -8.98
CA LEU A 63 -4.98 -0.22 -8.00
C LEU A 63 -4.83 -1.69 -8.39
N TRP A 64 -5.13 -2.07 -9.63
CA TRP A 64 -5.05 -3.47 -10.05
C TRP A 64 -3.63 -4.04 -9.94
N PHE A 65 -2.62 -3.28 -10.36
CA PHE A 65 -1.21 -3.68 -10.21
C PHE A 65 -0.81 -3.80 -8.75
N TYR A 66 -1.13 -2.80 -7.93
CA TYR A 66 -0.75 -2.79 -6.52
C TYR A 66 -1.49 -3.87 -5.72
N TRP A 67 -2.80 -4.03 -5.95
CA TRP A 67 -3.62 -5.09 -5.36
C TRP A 67 -3.12 -6.48 -5.74
N GLY A 68 -2.87 -6.72 -7.03
CA GLY A 68 -2.37 -8.00 -7.53
C GLY A 68 -0.98 -8.32 -6.95
N GLY A 69 -0.05 -7.37 -7.01
CA GLY A 69 1.30 -7.51 -6.46
C GLY A 69 1.30 -7.78 -4.96
N LEU A 70 0.59 -6.96 -4.18
CA LEU A 70 0.53 -7.13 -2.72
C LEU A 70 -0.17 -8.44 -2.33
N SER A 71 -1.21 -8.85 -3.05
CA SER A 71 -1.90 -10.11 -2.79
C SER A 71 -1.01 -11.33 -3.05
N ILE A 72 -0.20 -11.31 -4.11
CA ILE A 72 0.76 -12.38 -4.40
C ILE A 72 1.81 -12.46 -3.28
N ILE A 73 2.38 -11.32 -2.89
CA ILE A 73 3.40 -11.25 -1.81
C ILE A 73 2.80 -11.77 -0.49
N ALA A 74 1.65 -11.24 -0.06
CA ALA A 74 1.00 -11.66 1.18
C ALA A 74 0.56 -13.14 1.15
N GLY A 75 0.17 -13.65 -0.03
CA GLY A 75 -0.13 -15.07 -0.22
C GLY A 75 1.10 -15.95 -0.06
N MET A 76 2.22 -15.57 -0.68
CA MET A 76 3.50 -16.27 -0.53
C MET A 76 3.99 -16.24 0.92
N GLU A 77 3.91 -15.09 1.58
CA GLU A 77 4.21 -14.95 3.01
C GLU A 77 3.36 -15.89 3.84
N GLY A 78 2.06 -15.95 3.58
CA GLY A 78 1.15 -16.90 4.23
C GLY A 78 1.59 -18.35 4.04
N LEU A 79 2.03 -18.75 2.84
CA LEU A 79 2.57 -20.10 2.60
C LEU A 79 3.81 -20.37 3.47
N PHE A 80 4.77 -19.45 3.52
CA PHE A 80 6.00 -19.63 4.31
C PHE A 80 5.72 -19.66 5.81
N VAL A 81 4.91 -18.74 6.32
CA VAL A 81 4.52 -18.68 7.73
C VAL A 81 3.75 -19.96 8.13
N GLY A 82 2.87 -20.44 7.25
CA GLY A 82 2.11 -21.68 7.48
C GLY A 82 2.95 -22.96 7.38
N TRP A 83 4.10 -22.94 6.71
CA TRP A 83 4.95 -24.12 6.50
C TRP A 83 5.61 -24.61 7.80
N PHE A 84 6.18 -23.70 8.58
CA PHE A 84 6.88 -24.03 9.82
C PHE A 84 5.90 -24.53 10.89
N THR A 85 6.39 -25.26 11.90
CA THR A 85 5.57 -25.88 12.97
C THR A 85 4.96 -24.85 13.91
N GLU A 86 3.98 -25.27 14.72
CA GLU A 86 3.14 -24.38 15.55
C GLU A 86 3.91 -23.53 16.59
N ASP A 87 5.14 -23.91 16.93
CA ASP A 87 5.96 -23.23 17.92
C ASP A 87 6.41 -21.82 17.47
N TYR A 88 6.66 -20.94 18.45
CA TYR A 88 7.13 -19.56 18.23
C TYR A 88 8.35 -19.47 17.31
N GLU A 89 9.25 -20.45 17.42
CA GLU A 89 10.45 -20.56 16.58
C GLU A 89 10.07 -20.66 15.09
N GLY A 90 8.99 -21.38 14.75
CA GLY A 90 8.51 -21.51 13.39
C GLY A 90 8.00 -20.20 12.78
N ILE A 91 7.45 -19.30 13.59
CA ILE A 91 7.01 -17.97 13.12
C ILE A 91 8.23 -17.11 12.77
N THR A 92 9.23 -17.05 13.66
CA THR A 92 10.43 -16.25 13.45
C THR A 92 11.26 -16.78 12.29
N PHE A 93 11.46 -18.10 12.18
CA PHE A 93 12.19 -18.70 11.07
C PHE A 93 11.42 -18.68 9.74
N GLY A 94 10.09 -18.63 9.78
CA GLY A 94 9.26 -18.48 8.58
C GLY A 94 9.39 -17.14 7.89
N TRP A 95 9.67 -16.08 8.64
CA TRP A 95 9.86 -14.74 8.10
C TRP A 95 11.24 -14.54 7.46
N VAL A 96 12.29 -15.19 7.98
CA VAL A 96 13.68 -15.00 7.52
C VAL A 96 13.84 -15.21 6.00
N PRO A 97 13.28 -16.27 5.36
CA PRO A 97 13.35 -16.44 3.91
C PRO A 97 12.66 -15.32 3.13
N VAL A 98 11.52 -14.81 3.63
CA VAL A 98 10.78 -13.71 2.99
C VAL A 98 11.62 -12.43 3.04
N GLU A 99 12.16 -12.10 4.21
CA GLU A 99 13.03 -10.94 4.40
C GLU A 99 14.25 -11.00 3.49
N LEU A 100 14.89 -12.17 3.40
CA LEU A 100 16.03 -12.37 2.50
C LEU A 100 15.65 -12.18 1.03
N LEU A 101 14.45 -12.63 0.62
CA LEU A 101 13.95 -12.41 -0.74
C LEU A 101 13.64 -10.94 -1.02
N LEU A 102 13.05 -10.22 -0.05
CA LEU A 102 12.78 -8.79 -0.16
C LEU A 102 14.07 -7.98 -0.22
N LEU A 103 15.05 -8.28 0.64
CA LEU A 103 16.38 -7.68 0.62
C LEU A 103 17.11 -7.94 -0.70
N LEU A 104 17.02 -9.16 -1.23
CA LEU A 104 17.61 -9.51 -2.51
C LEU A 104 16.94 -8.74 -3.67
N GLY A 105 15.62 -8.69 -3.70
CA GLY A 105 14.87 -7.91 -4.69
C GLY A 105 15.20 -6.42 -4.61
N TYR A 106 15.30 -5.88 -3.40
CA TYR A 106 15.66 -4.50 -3.14
C TYR A 106 17.12 -4.19 -3.55
N PHE A 107 18.05 -5.11 -3.32
CA PHE A 107 19.42 -5.01 -3.77
C PHE A 107 19.52 -4.92 -5.30
N PHE A 108 18.75 -5.74 -6.03
CA PHE A 108 18.66 -5.64 -7.49
C PHE A 108 18.03 -4.32 -7.94
N TYR A 109 17.01 -3.85 -7.23
CA TYR A 109 16.38 -2.56 -7.53
C TYR A 109 17.39 -1.40 -7.39
N ILE A 110 18.07 -1.27 -6.25
CA ILE A 110 19.12 -0.24 -6.07
C ILE A 110 20.23 -0.40 -7.10
N SER A 111 20.63 -1.63 -7.43
CA SER A 111 21.70 -1.86 -8.43
C SER A 111 21.31 -1.43 -9.85
N SER A 112 20.00 -1.36 -10.14
CA SER A 112 19.48 -0.98 -11.47
C SER A 112 19.09 0.49 -11.58
N VAL A 113 18.88 1.17 -10.45
CA VAL A 113 18.51 2.59 -10.38
C VAL A 113 19.69 3.35 -9.78
N THR A 114 20.22 4.37 -10.48
CA THR A 114 21.19 5.31 -9.88
C THR A 114 20.50 6.09 -8.77
N THR A 115 20.49 5.49 -7.58
CA THR A 115 19.81 5.99 -6.40
C THR A 115 20.87 6.64 -5.50
N ASP A 116 20.55 7.77 -4.90
CA ASP A 116 21.43 8.41 -3.92
C ASP A 116 21.70 7.42 -2.76
N PRO A 117 22.97 7.22 -2.35
CA PRO A 117 23.33 6.31 -1.26
C PRO A 117 22.63 6.62 0.08
N ILE A 118 22.25 7.87 0.33
CA ILE A 118 21.49 8.26 1.53
C ILE A 118 20.06 7.72 1.44
N ILE A 119 19.41 7.86 0.28
CA ILE A 119 18.05 7.35 0.03
C ILE A 119 18.03 5.82 0.13
N ALA A 120 19.05 5.16 -0.42
CA ALA A 120 19.22 3.71 -0.30
C ALA A 120 19.34 3.28 1.17
N SER A 121 20.13 3.99 1.97
CA SER A 121 20.33 3.68 3.40
C SER A 121 19.05 3.86 4.23
N ILE A 122 18.31 4.95 4.02
CA ILE A 122 17.03 5.20 4.68
C ILE A 122 16.02 4.11 4.33
N SER A 123 16.00 3.67 3.08
CA SER A 123 15.09 2.62 2.62
C SER A 123 15.41 1.26 3.23
N ILE A 124 16.70 0.91 3.42
CA ILE A 124 17.11 -0.33 4.12
C ILE A 124 16.62 -0.29 5.58
N ILE A 125 16.79 0.83 6.26
CA ILE A 125 16.30 0.99 7.64
C ILE A 125 14.77 0.85 7.67
N GLY A 126 14.06 1.48 6.72
CA GLY A 126 12.61 1.33 6.58
C GLY A 126 12.17 -0.12 6.31
N LEU A 127 12.97 -0.88 5.55
CA LEU A 127 12.72 -2.31 5.32
C LEU A 127 12.80 -3.10 6.64
N LEU A 128 13.81 -2.83 7.46
CA LEU A 128 14.00 -3.47 8.77
C LEU A 128 12.86 -3.14 9.76
N GLU A 129 12.39 -1.90 9.76
CA GLU A 129 11.20 -1.52 10.56
C GLU A 129 9.95 -2.26 10.06
N ALA A 130 9.81 -2.39 8.74
CA ALA A 130 8.74 -3.16 8.15
C ALA A 130 8.81 -4.64 8.55
N THR A 131 10.01 -5.25 8.64
CA THR A 131 10.22 -6.61 9.16
C THR A 131 9.54 -6.81 10.51
N GLY A 132 9.68 -5.86 11.44
CA GLY A 132 9.05 -5.95 12.76
C GLY A 132 7.52 -5.98 12.68
N ALA A 133 6.94 -5.11 11.86
CA ALA A 133 5.50 -5.10 11.61
C ALA A 133 5.02 -6.40 10.93
N PHE A 134 5.80 -6.94 10.00
CA PHE A 134 5.47 -8.18 9.32
C PHE A 134 5.57 -9.43 10.20
N ILE A 135 6.49 -9.47 11.16
CA ILE A 135 6.52 -10.56 12.16
C ILE A 135 5.23 -10.56 12.97
N ILE A 136 4.77 -9.38 13.42
CA ILE A 136 3.48 -9.27 14.14
C ILE A 136 2.33 -9.73 13.24
N PHE A 137 2.34 -9.34 11.97
CA PHE A 137 1.35 -9.78 10.98
C PHE A 137 1.37 -11.30 10.79
N ALA A 138 2.54 -11.93 10.71
CA ALA A 138 2.70 -13.38 10.61
C ALA A 138 2.14 -14.11 11.85
N VAL A 139 2.40 -13.60 13.06
CA VAL A 139 1.78 -14.12 14.29
C VAL A 139 0.26 -14.07 14.19
N ILE A 140 -0.30 -12.94 13.75
CA ILE A 140 -1.75 -12.76 13.61
C ILE A 140 -2.32 -13.74 12.59
N LEU A 141 -1.75 -13.82 11.39
CA LEU A 141 -2.18 -14.77 10.34
C LEU A 141 -2.21 -16.20 10.85
N ARG A 142 -1.19 -16.59 11.62
CA ARG A 142 -1.11 -17.93 12.19
C ARG A 142 -2.17 -18.18 13.26
N LEU A 143 -2.42 -17.22 14.15
CA LEU A 143 -3.50 -17.31 15.14
C LEU A 143 -4.87 -17.43 14.46
N ILE A 144 -5.07 -16.76 13.32
CA ILE A 144 -6.28 -16.91 12.50
C ILE A 144 -6.35 -18.31 11.93
N ALA A 145 -5.29 -18.78 11.28
CA ALA A 145 -5.29 -20.08 10.62
C ALA A 145 -5.54 -21.23 11.61
N ASN A 146 -4.88 -21.22 12.77
CA ASN A 146 -5.07 -22.26 13.79
C ASN A 146 -6.48 -22.23 14.37
N LYS A 147 -7.04 -21.04 14.62
CA LYS A 147 -8.45 -20.93 15.02
C LYS A 147 -9.37 -21.45 13.92
N PHE A 148 -9.12 -21.09 12.66
CA PHE A 148 -9.94 -21.52 11.53
C PHE A 148 -9.95 -23.05 11.40
N ILE A 149 -8.77 -23.69 11.40
CA ILE A 149 -8.61 -25.15 11.38
C ILE A 149 -9.40 -25.79 12.52
N LYS A 150 -9.18 -25.33 13.75
CA LYS A 150 -9.82 -25.88 14.95
C LYS A 150 -11.35 -25.76 14.94
N TYR A 151 -11.91 -24.73 14.30
CA TYR A 151 -13.35 -24.52 14.29
C TYR A 151 -14.05 -25.15 13.08
N TYR A 152 -13.46 -25.05 11.88
CA TYR A 152 -14.07 -25.53 10.65
C TYR A 152 -13.79 -27.00 10.38
N LEU A 153 -12.58 -27.50 10.70
CA LEU A 153 -12.20 -28.87 10.39
C LEU A 153 -12.53 -29.85 11.54
N GLU A 154 -12.46 -29.41 12.79
CA GLU A 154 -12.74 -30.27 13.96
C GLU A 154 -14.22 -30.27 14.41
N GLY A 155 -15.11 -29.59 13.68
CA GLY A 155 -16.57 -29.78 13.80
C GLY A 155 -17.20 -29.41 15.15
N LYS A 156 -16.62 -28.51 15.95
CA LYS A 156 -17.21 -28.09 17.25
C LYS A 156 -18.36 -27.10 17.06
N THR A 157 -19.56 -27.63 16.83
CA THR A 157 -20.84 -26.90 16.75
C THR A 157 -21.15 -26.18 18.08
N GLY A 158 -21.45 -24.87 18.00
CA GLY A 158 -21.82 -24.02 19.15
C GLY A 158 -20.90 -22.83 19.46
N ARG A 159 -19.73 -22.71 18.81
CA ARG A 159 -18.79 -21.57 18.99
C ARG A 159 -18.70 -20.59 17.82
N GLY A 160 -19.52 -20.76 16.78
CA GLY A 160 -19.46 -19.95 15.54
C GLY A 160 -19.53 -18.43 15.78
N GLN A 161 -20.28 -17.98 16.77
CA GLN A 161 -20.42 -16.56 17.10
C GLN A 161 -19.10 -15.92 17.59
N ARG A 162 -18.26 -16.67 18.33
CA ARG A 162 -16.94 -16.20 18.78
C ARG A 162 -15.94 -16.14 17.64
N THR A 163 -16.02 -17.08 16.70
CA THR A 163 -15.18 -17.09 15.49
C THR A 163 -15.53 -15.93 14.57
N LEU A 164 -16.83 -15.68 14.37
CA LEU A 164 -17.30 -14.54 13.57
C LEU A 164 -16.85 -13.21 14.18
N ALA A 165 -16.99 -13.04 15.50
CA ALA A 165 -16.52 -11.83 16.20
C ALA A 165 -15.00 -11.64 16.05
N PHE A 166 -14.22 -12.72 16.14
CA PHE A 166 -12.76 -12.66 15.98
C PHE A 166 -12.36 -12.28 14.54
N THR A 167 -12.95 -12.93 13.52
CA THR A 167 -12.69 -12.59 12.11
C THR A 167 -13.13 -11.16 11.79
N ALA A 168 -14.31 -10.75 12.27
CA ALA A 168 -14.80 -9.38 12.09
C ALA A 168 -13.86 -8.35 12.75
N GLY A 169 -13.34 -8.64 13.95
CA GLY A 169 -12.37 -7.77 14.63
C GLY A 169 -11.07 -7.60 13.84
N ILE A 170 -10.62 -8.63 13.13
CA ILE A 170 -9.42 -8.56 12.30
C ILE A 170 -9.67 -7.79 11.01
N ILE A 171 -10.80 -8.04 10.35
CA ILE A 171 -11.21 -7.25 9.19
C ILE A 171 -11.30 -5.76 9.59
N PHE A 172 -11.92 -5.47 10.73
CA PHE A 172 -12.00 -4.12 11.27
C PHE A 172 -10.63 -3.52 11.52
N LEU A 173 -9.69 -4.26 12.11
CA LEU A 173 -8.33 -3.79 12.35
C LEU A 173 -7.59 -3.49 11.03
N ILE A 174 -7.74 -4.33 10.00
CA ILE A 174 -7.12 -4.12 8.69
C ILE A 174 -7.70 -2.86 8.03
N ILE A 175 -9.02 -2.67 8.10
CA ILE A 175 -9.68 -1.46 7.62
C ILE A 175 -9.19 -0.23 8.40
N LEU A 176 -9.07 -0.34 9.73
CA LEU A 176 -8.58 0.75 10.58
C LEU A 176 -7.16 1.14 10.18
N ILE A 177 -6.25 0.18 10.02
CA ILE A 177 -4.87 0.42 9.57
C ILE A 177 -4.87 1.02 8.15
N GLY A 178 -5.63 0.45 7.22
CA GLY A 178 -5.77 0.99 5.86
C GLY A 178 -6.32 2.41 5.82
N SER A 179 -7.19 2.77 6.78
CA SER A 179 -7.74 4.12 6.88
C SER A 179 -6.72 5.17 7.31
N LEU A 180 -5.59 4.76 7.91
CA LEU A 180 -4.46 5.64 8.23
C LEU A 180 -3.73 6.12 6.97
N ALA A 181 -3.96 5.50 5.80
CA ALA A 181 -3.45 5.98 4.52
C ALA A 181 -4.21 7.21 3.97
N ARG A 182 -5.06 7.82 4.80
CA ARG A 182 -5.68 9.11 4.50
C ARG A 182 -4.62 10.18 4.31
N TYR A 183 -4.85 11.08 3.34
CA TYR A 183 -3.98 12.21 3.12
C TYR A 183 -3.83 13.07 4.38
N ASP A 184 -2.61 13.54 4.60
CA ASP A 184 -2.30 14.46 5.68
C ASP A 184 -3.00 15.82 5.48
N VAL A 185 -2.95 16.65 6.52
CA VAL A 185 -3.60 17.96 6.50
C VAL A 185 -3.03 18.86 5.40
N SER A 186 -1.73 18.74 5.11
CA SER A 186 -1.02 19.59 4.16
C SER A 186 -1.40 19.27 2.72
N VAL A 187 -1.45 17.99 2.33
CA VAL A 187 -1.97 17.53 1.04
C VAL A 187 -3.43 17.95 0.88
N VAL A 188 -4.26 17.80 1.92
CA VAL A 188 -5.68 18.19 1.85
C VAL A 188 -5.84 19.70 1.64
N LYS A 189 -5.00 20.54 2.27
CA LYS A 189 -5.00 21.99 2.06
C LYS A 189 -4.63 22.35 0.63
N ILE A 190 -3.57 21.75 0.09
CA ILE A 190 -3.13 21.95 -1.31
C ILE A 190 -4.22 21.50 -2.28
N LEU A 191 -4.79 20.32 -2.06
CA LEU A 191 -5.86 19.78 -2.89
C LEU A 191 -7.09 20.71 -2.90
N ARG A 192 -7.47 21.23 -1.73
CA ARG A 192 -8.57 22.20 -1.61
C ARG A 192 -8.26 23.50 -2.33
N SER A 193 -7.05 24.03 -2.19
CA SER A 193 -6.61 25.25 -2.86
C SER A 193 -6.59 25.08 -4.38
N LEU A 194 -6.04 23.95 -4.88
CA LEU A 194 -6.04 23.62 -6.31
C LEU A 194 -7.46 23.49 -6.86
N ASN A 195 -8.32 22.73 -6.18
CA ASN A 195 -9.71 22.53 -6.60
C ASN A 195 -10.51 23.84 -6.57
N GLN A 196 -10.28 24.71 -5.59
CA GLN A 196 -10.87 26.05 -5.52
C GLN A 196 -10.42 26.93 -6.69
N SER A 197 -9.13 26.98 -7.00
CA SER A 197 -8.61 27.75 -8.14
C SER A 197 -9.17 27.23 -9.46
N MET A 198 -9.12 25.92 -9.68
CA MET A 198 -9.59 25.27 -10.92
C MET A 198 -11.10 25.38 -11.12
N ALA A 199 -11.90 25.28 -10.06
CA ALA A 199 -13.36 25.39 -10.15
C ALA A 199 -13.86 26.84 -10.15
N GLY A 200 -13.14 27.75 -9.49
CA GLY A 200 -13.52 29.15 -9.33
C GLY A 200 -13.04 30.08 -10.44
N VAL A 201 -12.05 29.68 -11.25
CA VAL A 201 -11.45 30.55 -12.28
C VAL A 201 -12.46 31.05 -13.33
N THR A 202 -13.54 30.31 -13.59
CA THR A 202 -14.61 30.75 -14.49
C THR A 202 -15.45 31.89 -13.91
N THR A 203 -15.47 32.02 -12.58
CA THR A 203 -16.18 33.08 -11.85
C THR A 203 -15.26 34.22 -11.42
N ASP A 204 -13.99 33.92 -11.10
CA ASP A 204 -12.98 34.87 -10.68
C ASP A 204 -11.67 34.61 -11.46
N PRO A 205 -11.42 35.36 -12.55
CA PRO A 205 -10.21 35.22 -13.36
C PRO A 205 -8.91 35.50 -12.58
N SER A 206 -8.96 36.17 -11.43
CA SER A 206 -7.76 36.41 -10.62
C SER A 206 -7.17 35.11 -10.05
N LEU A 207 -7.97 34.04 -9.95
CA LEU A 207 -7.50 32.73 -9.52
C LEU A 207 -6.60 32.04 -10.56
N GLU A 208 -6.57 32.54 -11.79
CA GLU A 208 -5.71 32.01 -12.85
C GLU A 208 -4.22 32.14 -12.48
N THR A 209 -3.84 33.16 -11.70
CA THR A 209 -2.44 33.36 -11.27
C THR A 209 -1.96 32.29 -10.27
N ARG A 210 -2.87 31.48 -9.73
CA ARG A 210 -2.58 30.37 -8.81
C ARG A 210 -2.48 29.02 -9.52
N LEU A 211 -2.58 29.01 -10.84
CA LEU A 211 -2.50 27.82 -11.68
C LEU A 211 -1.19 27.85 -12.48
N PRO A 212 -0.67 26.68 -12.89
CA PRO A 212 0.60 26.59 -13.61
C PRO A 212 0.47 26.99 -15.08
N MET A 213 0.01 28.21 -15.37
CA MET A 213 -0.25 28.66 -16.74
C MET A 213 1.00 28.86 -17.58
N GLU A 214 2.12 29.20 -16.93
CA GLU A 214 3.40 29.37 -17.62
C GLU A 214 3.99 28.03 -18.08
N THR A 215 3.80 26.98 -17.29
CA THR A 215 4.35 25.64 -17.55
C THR A 215 3.36 24.72 -18.26
N VAL A 216 2.05 24.99 -18.17
CA VAL A 216 0.96 24.25 -18.84
C VAL A 216 0.06 25.26 -19.58
N PRO A 217 0.54 25.85 -20.70
CA PRO A 217 -0.19 26.92 -21.38
C PRO A 217 -1.54 26.48 -21.96
N GLU A 218 -1.68 25.20 -22.32
CA GLU A 218 -2.93 24.65 -22.85
C GLU A 218 -4.06 24.60 -21.80
N LEU A 219 -3.71 24.60 -20.50
CA LEU A 219 -4.65 24.51 -19.38
C LEU A 219 -5.78 25.52 -19.48
N ARG A 220 -5.49 26.75 -19.94
CA ARG A 220 -6.47 27.83 -20.11
C ARG A 220 -7.67 27.40 -20.95
N SER A 221 -7.45 26.62 -22.01
CA SER A 221 -8.51 26.16 -22.92
C SER A 221 -9.40 25.05 -22.35
N HIS A 222 -8.99 24.46 -21.22
CA HIS A 222 -9.69 23.36 -20.55
C HIS A 222 -10.37 23.80 -19.24
N LEU A 223 -10.11 25.02 -18.76
CA LEU A 223 -10.74 25.55 -17.55
C LEU A 223 -12.28 25.56 -17.66
N GLY A 224 -12.94 25.29 -16.54
CA GLY A 224 -14.39 25.17 -16.47
C GLY A 224 -14.95 23.82 -16.91
N LYS A 225 -14.16 22.96 -17.56
CA LYS A 225 -14.58 21.60 -17.90
C LYS A 225 -14.51 20.68 -16.67
N PRO A 226 -15.33 19.61 -16.61
CA PRO A 226 -15.23 18.61 -15.56
C PRO A 226 -13.85 17.94 -15.56
N TYR A 227 -13.29 17.71 -14.37
CA TYR A 227 -11.97 17.11 -14.17
C TYR A 227 -11.92 16.23 -12.93
N LYS A 228 -10.91 15.37 -12.85
CA LYS A 228 -10.54 14.59 -11.68
C LYS A 228 -9.07 14.80 -11.31
N ILE A 229 -8.79 14.80 -10.01
CA ILE A 229 -7.43 14.95 -9.46
C ILE A 229 -6.97 13.59 -8.93
N TYR A 230 -5.73 13.23 -9.24
CA TYR A 230 -5.07 11.99 -8.85
C TYR A 230 -3.75 12.34 -8.13
N PRO A 231 -3.80 12.63 -6.82
CA PRO A 231 -2.59 12.85 -6.03
C PRO A 231 -1.86 11.52 -5.80
N ARG A 232 -0.53 11.53 -5.87
CA ARG A 232 0.30 10.39 -5.49
C ARG A 232 1.59 10.87 -4.81
N PRO A 233 2.10 10.14 -3.81
CA PRO A 233 3.45 10.39 -3.29
C PRO A 233 4.47 10.26 -4.43
N ASP A 234 5.44 11.17 -4.49
CA ASP A 234 6.57 11.04 -5.39
C ASP A 234 7.54 9.98 -4.83
N THR A 235 7.90 9.00 -5.66
CA THR A 235 8.84 7.94 -5.27
C THR A 235 10.28 8.46 -5.21
N ALA A 236 10.59 9.59 -5.85
CA ALA A 236 11.92 10.18 -5.89
C ALA A 236 12.19 11.18 -4.77
N ALA A 237 11.16 11.72 -4.11
CA ALA A 237 11.32 12.80 -3.13
C ALA A 237 10.30 12.72 -1.99
N VAL A 238 10.79 12.52 -0.76
CA VAL A 238 9.97 12.53 0.46
C VAL A 238 9.31 13.91 0.63
N GLY A 239 8.02 13.92 0.98
CA GLY A 239 7.25 15.15 1.16
C GLY A 239 6.86 15.84 -0.15
N THR A 240 7.13 15.23 -1.31
CA THR A 240 6.65 15.70 -2.61
C THR A 240 5.54 14.79 -3.12
N TYR A 241 4.53 15.38 -3.75
CA TYR A 241 3.43 14.68 -4.37
C TYR A 241 3.34 15.05 -5.84
N VAL A 242 3.06 14.07 -6.69
CA VAL A 242 2.66 14.33 -8.08
C VAL A 242 1.13 14.44 -8.11
N PHE A 243 0.64 15.59 -8.55
CA PHE A 243 -0.78 15.82 -8.78
C PHE A 243 -1.04 15.71 -10.28
N ALA A 244 -1.69 14.62 -10.70
CA ALA A 244 -2.20 14.50 -12.06
C ALA A 244 -3.65 14.98 -12.11
N VAL A 245 -3.97 15.82 -13.08
CA VAL A 245 -5.32 16.31 -13.34
C VAL A 245 -5.73 15.85 -14.72
N ILE A 246 -6.87 15.17 -14.80
CA ILE A 246 -7.42 14.63 -16.05
C ILE A 246 -8.79 15.27 -16.26
N PHE A 247 -8.93 15.96 -17.38
CA PHE A 247 -10.19 16.53 -17.82
C PHE A 247 -11.00 15.53 -18.63
N HIS A 248 -12.32 15.68 -18.62
CA HIS A 248 -13.23 14.78 -19.34
C HIS A 248 -13.09 14.85 -20.87
N ASP A 249 -12.45 15.88 -21.41
CA ASP A 249 -12.17 16.03 -22.83
C ASP A 249 -10.84 15.37 -23.26
N GLY A 250 -10.17 14.66 -22.35
CA GLY A 250 -8.95 13.93 -22.61
C GLY A 250 -7.67 14.72 -22.40
N PHE A 251 -7.75 16.02 -22.09
CA PHE A 251 -6.57 16.78 -21.69
C PHE A 251 -6.12 16.38 -20.28
N SER A 252 -4.80 16.22 -20.10
CA SER A 252 -4.22 15.95 -18.80
C SER A 252 -2.89 16.64 -18.61
N PHE A 253 -2.65 17.04 -17.36
CA PHE A 253 -1.35 17.55 -16.93
C PHE A 253 -0.99 16.93 -15.58
N SER A 254 0.31 16.89 -15.28
CA SER A 254 0.79 16.50 -13.95
C SER A 254 1.89 17.43 -13.50
N CYS A 255 1.91 17.77 -12.21
CA CYS A 255 2.95 18.60 -11.62
C CYS A 255 3.43 17.98 -10.31
N ARG A 256 4.71 18.13 -10.00
CA ARG A 256 5.26 17.87 -8.67
C ARG A 256 4.96 19.06 -7.77
N ILE A 257 4.47 18.76 -6.57
CA ILE A 257 4.13 19.77 -5.57
C ILE A 257 4.80 19.35 -4.27
N SER A 258 5.70 20.19 -3.77
CA SER A 258 6.32 19.98 -2.47
C SER A 258 5.34 20.39 -1.36
N VAL A 259 5.00 19.42 -0.51
CA VAL A 259 4.03 19.58 0.56
C VAL A 259 4.80 19.87 1.84
N THR A 260 5.08 21.15 2.08
CA THR A 260 5.76 21.60 3.32
C THR A 260 4.78 22.41 4.17
N GLU A 261 4.75 22.16 5.48
CA GLU A 261 3.83 22.85 6.41
C GLU A 261 4.07 24.37 6.48
N SER A 262 5.27 24.82 6.08
CA SER A 262 5.73 26.20 6.20
C SER A 262 5.30 27.12 5.05
N ARG A 263 4.70 26.61 3.96
CA ARG A 263 4.23 27.45 2.85
C ARG A 263 2.82 27.05 2.42
N PRO A 264 1.82 27.95 2.58
CA PRO A 264 0.45 27.68 2.14
C PRO A 264 0.28 27.77 0.62
N ASP A 265 1.25 28.36 -0.08
CA ASP A 265 1.19 28.58 -1.52
C ASP A 265 1.60 27.34 -2.30
N ILE A 266 0.84 27.02 -3.34
CA ILE A 266 1.12 25.88 -4.20
C ILE A 266 2.28 26.24 -5.11
N TYR A 267 3.44 25.61 -4.88
CA TYR A 267 4.57 25.67 -5.80
C TYR A 267 4.50 24.48 -6.74
N PHE A 268 4.11 24.75 -7.99
CA PHE A 268 4.15 23.76 -9.06
C PHE A 268 5.58 23.66 -9.60
N ASN A 269 6.20 22.52 -9.35
CA ASN A 269 7.50 22.15 -9.90
C ASN A 269 7.27 21.10 -10.99
N ASP A 270 8.15 21.06 -12.00
CA ASP A 270 8.21 20.01 -13.02
C ASP A 270 6.83 19.59 -13.57
N CYS A 271 6.13 20.53 -14.20
CA CYS A 271 4.85 20.23 -14.84
C CYS A 271 5.05 19.62 -16.23
N ASN A 272 4.26 18.60 -16.54
CA ASN A 272 4.18 17.96 -17.85
C ASN A 272 2.73 17.95 -18.34
N GLN A 273 2.54 18.08 -19.65
CA GLN A 273 1.23 18.04 -20.31
C GLN A 273 1.19 16.94 -21.39
N GLY A 274 -0.01 16.42 -21.67
CA GLY A 274 -0.25 15.52 -22.81
C GLY A 274 -0.98 14.22 -22.43
N ALA A 275 -1.42 13.49 -23.46
CA ALA A 275 -2.20 12.25 -23.34
C ALA A 275 -1.39 11.03 -22.84
N ASN A 276 -0.06 11.09 -22.98
CA ASN A 276 0.90 10.06 -22.55
C ASN A 276 1.71 10.55 -21.35
N LEU A 277 1.04 11.07 -20.31
CA LEU A 277 1.68 11.15 -19.02
C LEU A 277 1.98 9.71 -18.60
N SER A 278 3.25 9.33 -18.66
CA SER A 278 3.70 8.06 -18.10
C SER A 278 3.36 8.11 -16.62
N PHE A 279 2.34 7.36 -16.27
CA PHE A 279 2.11 6.89 -14.91
C PHE A 279 3.04 5.68 -14.77
N PRO A 280 4.28 5.82 -14.25
CA PRO A 280 4.99 4.65 -13.76
C PRO A 280 4.15 3.98 -12.66
#